data_AF-A0A9Q1J4W5-F1
#
_entry.id   AF-A0A9Q1J4W5-F1
#
_cell.length_a   1.000
_cell.length_b   1.000
_cell.length_c   1.000
_cell.angle_alpha   90.00
_cell.angle_beta   90.00
_cell.angle_gamma   90.00
#
_symmetry.space_group_name_H-M   'P 1'
#
loop_
_entity.id
_entity.type
_entity.pdbx_description
1 polymer ?
#
loop_
_entity_poly.entity_id
_entity_poly.type
_entity_poly.pdbx_seq_one_letter_code
_entity_poly.pdbx_strand_id
1 'polypeptide(L)'
;MLCKEATVLWMQGSYKWESSTVSSLARSNGVLLQRLNSRDPPQAEEDILAEGSVCTTAALLLDKGVLGGFYERYIHTRAHENWRVLEFVEGFSDDLLGALRSTLDGESGMQVEDCIGVGSMYESWRVSKPLVCDLIIPFAPPEPYRFSFQLWRGPVNGVPSGRQASGRILLDSAIENKTSCLCRMANPGEDMLCLLHGPHTMAKVNILENLLCSKGTPYLAKEQVIKWFQIAITKAWGQISHKYEFELTFRNLRSPGALKVRFRSGKTIIFNLAPVIRFEDSDAYFVSQFTSNVNDSSDTCWPLSFAVYEKRLLKYLAKRLPENSCHIRCLQIVCFLHKKQTGLTGKTSLSVYHLKSALLHLLLDKRPLDWSSNHLENRACDILEFILKSLRKKELRHALIGNSRVPKEIGIPPSFIAAEPINLFRPLALQKHLYTEMEKHFREMVRNAAVLIQLYSPHLPGGNAPQFRSTDLNHGCHL
;
A
#
# COMPACT_ATOMS: atom_id res chain seq x y z
N MET A 1 41.93 -23.92 15.61
CA MET A 1 41.50 -22.52 15.41
C MET A 1 40.12 -22.58 14.80
N LEU A 2 39.12 -22.39 15.65
CA LEU A 2 37.85 -23.10 15.61
C LEU A 2 36.72 -22.24 15.01
N CYS A 3 36.08 -22.79 13.98
CA CYS A 3 34.62 -22.74 13.81
C CYS A 3 33.94 -22.95 15.16
N LYS A 4 33.15 -21.99 15.64
CA LYS A 4 32.08 -22.25 16.61
C LYS A 4 30.90 -21.28 16.45
N GLU A 5 29.76 -21.90 16.15
CA GLU A 5 28.45 -21.67 16.79
C GLU A 5 27.71 -20.35 16.48
N ALA A 6 26.90 -20.37 15.42
CA ALA A 6 25.61 -19.68 15.42
C ALA A 6 24.50 -20.74 15.57
N THR A 7 24.42 -21.31 16.77
CA THR A 7 23.35 -22.20 17.19
C THR A 7 22.08 -21.40 17.42
N VAL A 8 21.02 -21.92 16.80
CA VAL A 8 19.61 -21.65 17.04
C VAL A 8 19.30 -21.47 18.54
N LEU A 9 18.77 -20.30 18.91
CA LEU A 9 17.99 -20.09 20.14
C LEU A 9 16.67 -19.39 19.78
N TRP A 10 15.68 -20.22 19.44
CA TRP A 10 14.27 -19.86 19.57
C TRP A 10 13.86 -20.11 21.02
N MET A 11 13.60 -19.06 21.80
CA MET A 11 12.48 -18.96 22.76
C MET A 11 12.56 -17.69 23.61
N GLN A 12 11.38 -17.10 23.83
CA GLN A 12 10.98 -16.21 24.92
C GLN A 12 11.77 -14.91 25.15
N GLY A 13 11.14 -13.81 24.74
CA GLY A 13 11.58 -12.45 25.08
C GLY A 13 10.42 -11.47 24.96
N SER A 14 9.50 -11.50 25.93
CA SER A 14 8.53 -10.43 26.17
C SER A 14 9.27 -9.19 26.66
N TYR A 15 9.39 -8.14 25.85
CA TYR A 15 9.82 -6.83 26.36
C TYR A 15 9.06 -5.66 25.69
N LYS A 16 8.16 -5.05 26.50
CA LYS A 16 7.95 -3.58 26.60
C LYS A 16 9.32 -2.90 26.50
N TRP A 17 9.55 -1.76 25.84
CA TRP A 17 9.13 -0.36 26.07
C TRP A 17 9.60 0.45 24.81
N GLU A 18 8.97 1.54 24.38
CA GLU A 18 9.27 2.91 24.85
C GLU A 18 8.07 3.84 24.65
N SER A 19 7.47 4.20 25.78
CA SER A 19 6.69 5.42 25.98
C SER A 19 7.61 6.49 26.55
N SER A 20 7.94 7.52 25.77
CA SER A 20 8.62 8.70 26.32
C SER A 20 8.48 9.92 25.40
N THR A 21 7.27 10.22 24.92
CA THR A 21 6.89 11.59 24.52
C THR A 21 5.37 11.86 24.56
N VAL A 22 4.60 11.16 25.41
CA VAL A 22 3.12 11.29 25.45
C VAL A 22 2.60 11.87 26.78
N SER A 23 3.44 11.99 27.80
CA SER A 23 2.99 12.37 29.15
C SER A 23 2.82 13.88 29.41
N SER A 24 3.21 14.75 28.47
CA SER A 24 3.00 16.21 28.57
C SER A 24 1.80 16.73 27.76
N LEU A 25 1.42 16.06 26.67
CA LEU A 25 0.27 16.45 25.83
C LEU A 25 -1.08 15.89 26.31
N ALA A 26 -1.07 14.77 27.05
CA ALA A 26 -2.29 14.20 27.61
C ALA A 26 -2.88 15.06 28.76
N ARG A 27 -2.04 15.79 29.50
CA ARG A 27 -2.49 16.66 30.61
C ARG A 27 -3.04 18.00 30.12
N SER A 28 -2.52 18.56 29.03
CA SER A 28 -3.07 19.80 28.46
C SER A 28 -4.40 19.58 27.72
N ASN A 29 -4.59 18.42 27.09
CA ASN A 29 -5.81 18.10 26.36
C ASN A 29 -6.99 17.69 27.27
N GLY A 30 -6.71 17.09 28.43
CA GLY A 30 -7.73 16.79 29.44
C GLY A 30 -8.38 18.04 30.03
N VAL A 31 -7.59 19.10 30.25
CA VAL A 31 -8.06 20.37 30.83
C VAL A 31 -8.85 21.21 29.82
N LEU A 32 -8.52 21.12 28.52
CA LEU A 32 -9.27 21.84 27.47
C LEU A 32 -10.66 21.22 27.22
N LEU A 33 -10.78 19.88 27.35
CA LEU A 33 -12.06 19.17 27.24
C LEU A 33 -12.96 19.37 28.47
N GLN A 34 -12.38 19.55 29.66
CA GLN A 34 -13.16 19.87 30.87
C GLN A 34 -13.84 21.24 30.81
N ARG A 35 -13.26 22.21 30.09
CA ARG A 35 -13.88 23.54 29.88
C ARG A 35 -15.02 23.55 28.86
N LEU A 36 -15.13 22.52 28.01
CA LEU A 36 -16.24 22.37 27.06
C LEU A 36 -17.47 21.69 27.69
N ASN A 37 -17.30 20.98 28.81
CA ASN A 37 -18.37 20.29 29.53
C ASN A 37 -19.06 21.13 30.64
N SER A 38 -18.66 22.39 30.84
CA SER A 38 -19.20 23.26 31.91
C SER A 38 -20.20 24.31 31.42
N ARG A 39 -20.89 24.06 30.30
CA ARG A 39 -22.06 24.86 29.91
C ARG A 39 -23.29 23.96 29.97
N ASP A 40 -24.26 24.38 30.78
CA ASP A 40 -25.54 23.70 30.95
C ASP A 40 -26.22 23.42 29.59
N PRO A 41 -26.95 22.29 29.47
CA PRO A 41 -27.49 21.85 28.19
C PRO A 41 -28.74 22.67 27.82
N PRO A 42 -28.80 23.26 26.61
CA PRO A 42 -30.09 23.49 25.98
C PRO A 42 -30.67 22.14 25.54
N GLN A 43 -31.98 22.00 25.71
CA GLN A 43 -32.79 20.83 25.43
C GLN A 43 -32.56 20.23 24.02
N ALA A 44 -32.85 18.94 23.94
CA ALA A 44 -32.81 18.09 22.75
C ALA A 44 -33.20 18.78 21.43
N GLU A 45 -32.19 19.00 20.59
CA GLU A 45 -32.33 19.03 19.13
C GLU A 45 -31.78 17.71 18.59
N GLU A 46 -32.55 16.64 18.81
CA GLU A 46 -32.55 15.47 17.94
C GLU A 46 -33.11 15.94 16.58
N ASP A 47 -32.46 15.59 15.46
CA ASP A 47 -32.82 15.90 14.05
C ASP A 47 -32.32 17.19 13.37
N ILE A 48 -31.01 17.47 13.36
CA ILE A 48 -30.38 18.41 12.38
C ILE A 48 -29.34 17.73 11.45
N LEU A 49 -29.38 16.40 11.32
CA LEU A 49 -28.58 15.68 10.31
C LEU A 49 -29.44 14.88 9.32
N ALA A 50 -30.77 15.09 9.35
CA ALA A 50 -31.65 14.75 8.25
C ALA A 50 -31.54 15.85 7.18
N GLU A 51 -31.32 15.43 5.94
CA GLU A 51 -31.40 16.23 4.70
C GLU A 51 -30.36 17.33 4.41
N GLY A 52 -29.50 17.72 5.35
CA GLY A 52 -28.36 18.60 5.05
C GLY A 52 -27.26 17.91 4.22
N SER A 53 -26.88 18.47 3.08
CA SER A 53 -25.67 18.04 2.35
C SER A 53 -24.46 18.15 3.28
N VAL A 54 -23.69 17.07 3.45
CA VAL A 54 -22.40 17.12 4.16
C VAL A 54 -21.45 18.15 3.53
N CYS A 55 -21.70 18.55 2.28
CA CYS A 55 -21.07 19.69 1.63
C CYS A 55 -21.27 20.99 2.40
N THR A 56 -22.47 21.27 2.90
CA THR A 56 -22.75 22.56 3.56
C THR A 56 -21.94 22.68 4.85
N THR A 57 -21.83 21.61 5.64
CA THR A 57 -21.01 21.62 6.85
C THR A 57 -19.52 21.53 6.54
N ALA A 58 -19.07 20.70 5.59
CA ALA A 58 -17.64 20.57 5.27
C ALA A 58 -17.08 21.76 4.46
N ALA A 59 -17.85 22.35 3.55
CA ALA A 59 -17.45 23.50 2.73
C ALA A 59 -17.49 24.81 3.53
N LEU A 60 -18.38 24.96 4.53
CA LEU A 60 -18.33 26.09 5.46
C LEU A 60 -17.10 26.05 6.40
N LEU A 61 -16.40 24.91 6.48
CA LEU A 61 -15.33 24.66 7.45
C LEU A 61 -13.92 24.67 6.86
N LEU A 62 -13.79 24.72 5.53
CA LEU A 62 -12.52 24.68 4.81
C LEU A 62 -12.28 26.01 4.06
N ASP A 63 -12.09 27.11 4.79
CA ASP A 63 -11.71 28.39 4.19
C ASP A 63 -10.46 28.23 3.29
N LYS A 64 -10.53 28.77 2.06
CA LYS A 64 -9.48 28.68 1.05
C LYS A 64 -8.10 29.09 1.55
N GLY A 65 -8.02 30.16 2.36
CA GLY A 65 -6.78 30.69 2.91
C GLY A 65 -6.21 29.78 3.99
N VAL A 66 -7.06 29.28 4.89
CA VAL A 66 -6.67 28.34 5.96
C VAL A 66 -6.20 27.02 5.35
N LEU A 67 -6.91 26.48 4.36
CA LEU A 67 -6.58 25.19 3.76
C LEU A 67 -5.28 25.22 2.95
N GLY A 68 -5.03 26.32 2.24
CA GLY A 68 -3.76 26.54 1.53
C GLY A 68 -2.58 26.60 2.50
N GLY A 69 -2.68 27.41 3.57
CA GLY A 69 -1.63 27.52 4.58
C GLY A 69 -1.37 26.22 5.35
N PHE A 70 -2.44 25.49 5.69
CA PHE A 70 -2.37 24.15 6.26
C PHE A 70 -1.58 23.18 5.38
N TYR A 71 -1.93 23.13 4.09
CA TYR A 71 -1.32 22.23 3.14
C TYR A 71 0.19 22.48 3.04
N GLU A 72 0.61 23.71 2.78
CA GLU A 72 2.02 24.08 2.61
C GLU A 72 2.86 23.81 3.87
N ARG A 73 2.28 23.96 5.06
CA ARG A 73 3.02 23.87 6.31
C ARG A 73 3.08 22.47 6.93
N TYR A 74 2.06 21.64 6.73
CA TYR A 74 1.93 20.36 7.45
C TYR A 74 1.77 19.14 6.56
N ILE A 75 1.39 19.31 5.30
CA ILE A 75 1.21 18.22 4.35
C ILE A 75 2.29 18.23 3.27
N HIS A 76 2.65 19.40 2.78
CA HIS A 76 3.65 19.55 1.73
C HIS A 76 5.00 19.06 2.23
N THR A 77 5.30 17.79 1.94
CA THR A 77 6.63 17.24 2.12
C THR A 77 7.48 17.82 1.00
N ARG A 78 8.58 18.50 1.35
CA ARG A 78 9.44 19.13 0.34
C ARG A 78 9.84 18.08 -0.70
N ALA A 79 9.50 18.31 -1.97
CA ALA A 79 9.69 17.34 -3.05
C ALA A 79 11.11 16.75 -3.11
N HIS A 80 12.12 17.53 -2.72
CA HIS A 80 13.52 17.10 -2.65
C HIS A 80 13.79 15.99 -1.61
N GLU A 81 13.07 15.94 -0.47
CA GLU A 81 13.23 14.88 0.54
C GLU A 81 12.72 13.55 -0.04
N ASN A 82 11.58 13.59 -0.72
CA ASN A 82 10.98 12.40 -1.34
C ASN A 82 11.86 11.85 -2.46
N TRP A 83 12.39 12.74 -3.31
CA TRP A 83 13.32 12.36 -4.38
C TRP A 83 14.54 11.61 -3.85
N ARG A 84 15.25 12.16 -2.85
CA ARG A 84 16.44 11.51 -2.28
C ARG A 84 16.15 10.15 -1.66
N VAL A 85 14.98 10.00 -1.04
CA VAL A 85 14.54 8.71 -0.50
C VAL A 85 14.23 7.72 -1.60
N LEU A 86 13.57 8.15 -2.68
CA LEU A 86 13.29 7.31 -3.85
C LEU A 86 14.58 6.87 -4.54
N GLU A 87 15.48 7.80 -4.83
CA GLU A 87 16.79 7.53 -5.45
C GLU A 87 17.61 6.52 -4.63
N PHE A 88 17.68 6.71 -3.31
CA PHE A 88 18.34 5.75 -2.43
C PHE A 88 17.66 4.37 -2.47
N VAL A 89 16.33 4.32 -2.38
CA VAL A 89 15.57 3.07 -2.33
C VAL A 89 15.67 2.31 -3.66
N GLU A 90 15.59 3.00 -4.80
CA GLU A 90 15.74 2.41 -6.13
C GLU A 90 17.16 1.84 -6.29
N GLY A 91 18.20 2.63 -6.06
CA GLY A 91 19.58 2.17 -6.17
C GLY A 91 19.92 1.01 -5.23
N PHE A 92 19.50 1.08 -3.97
CA PHE A 92 19.73 -0.02 -3.03
C PHE A 92 18.92 -1.27 -3.38
N SER A 93 17.70 -1.12 -3.90
CA SER A 93 16.88 -2.26 -4.33
C SER A 93 17.49 -2.94 -5.54
N ASP A 94 18.06 -2.19 -6.48
CA ASP A 94 18.74 -2.74 -7.65
C ASP A 94 20.00 -3.53 -7.27
N ASP A 95 20.82 -3.01 -6.36
CA ASP A 95 21.99 -3.72 -5.84
C ASP A 95 21.61 -5.02 -5.11
N LEU A 96 20.57 -4.95 -4.26
CA LEU A 96 20.05 -6.11 -3.54
C LEU A 96 19.44 -7.15 -4.48
N LEU A 97 18.75 -6.69 -5.53
CA LEU A 97 18.17 -7.55 -6.56
C LEU A 97 19.25 -8.22 -7.41
N GLY A 98 20.34 -7.52 -7.73
CA GLY A 98 21.50 -8.10 -8.41
C GLY A 98 22.16 -9.23 -7.61
N ALA A 99 22.32 -9.04 -6.30
CA ALA A 99 22.80 -10.09 -5.39
C ALA A 99 21.79 -11.24 -5.25
N LEU A 100 20.49 -10.93 -5.26
CA LEU A 100 19.43 -11.93 -5.22
C LEU A 100 19.48 -12.83 -6.46
N ARG A 101 19.56 -12.27 -7.67
CA ARG A 101 19.71 -13.02 -8.92
C ARG A 101 20.91 -13.97 -8.87
N SER A 102 22.06 -13.45 -8.45
CA SER A 102 23.30 -14.24 -8.29
C SER A 102 23.14 -15.41 -7.31
N THR A 103 22.36 -15.23 -6.24
CA THR A 103 22.06 -16.29 -5.26
C THR A 103 21.12 -17.35 -5.82
N LEU A 104 20.12 -16.92 -6.61
CA LEU A 104 19.09 -17.81 -7.14
C LEU A 104 19.61 -18.70 -8.27
N ASP A 105 20.51 -18.19 -9.12
CA ASP A 105 21.16 -18.95 -10.20
C ASP A 105 21.92 -20.18 -9.66
N GLY A 106 22.47 -20.09 -8.44
CA GLY A 106 23.19 -21.19 -7.80
C GLY A 106 22.31 -22.23 -7.09
N GLU A 107 21.10 -21.88 -6.67
CA GLU A 107 20.29 -22.74 -5.79
C GLU A 107 18.99 -23.27 -6.43
N SER A 108 18.16 -22.38 -6.97
CA SER A 108 16.78 -22.70 -7.37
C SER A 108 16.49 -22.44 -8.84
N GLY A 109 17.33 -21.67 -9.54
CA GLY A 109 17.09 -21.25 -10.93
C GLY A 109 15.88 -20.32 -11.09
N MET A 110 15.36 -19.76 -9.99
CA MET A 110 14.21 -18.86 -10.04
C MET A 110 14.57 -17.57 -10.79
N GLN A 111 13.73 -17.17 -11.73
CA GLN A 111 13.92 -15.95 -12.49
C GLN A 111 13.22 -14.80 -11.80
N VAL A 112 13.94 -13.70 -11.56
CA VAL A 112 13.41 -12.53 -10.87
C VAL A 112 13.62 -11.29 -11.73
N GLU A 113 12.52 -10.60 -12.00
CA GLU A 113 12.49 -9.40 -12.81
C GLU A 113 12.81 -8.13 -11.99
N ASP A 114 12.86 -6.98 -12.66
CA ASP A 114 13.19 -5.70 -12.02
C ASP A 114 12.11 -5.27 -11.02
N CYS A 115 12.54 -4.49 -10.02
CA CYS A 115 11.63 -3.95 -9.03
C CYS A 115 10.68 -2.92 -9.65
N ILE A 116 9.40 -2.97 -9.26
CA ILE A 116 8.39 -2.01 -9.71
C ILE A 116 7.90 -1.21 -8.51
N GLY A 117 8.19 0.09 -8.50
CA GLY A 117 7.72 1.01 -7.47
C GLY A 117 6.23 1.35 -7.59
N VAL A 118 5.45 1.08 -6.53
CA VAL A 118 4.00 1.28 -6.47
C VAL A 118 3.55 2.05 -5.22
N GLY A 119 2.36 2.62 -5.26
CA GLY A 119 1.75 3.25 -4.09
C GLY A 119 2.22 4.68 -3.79
N SER A 120 1.99 5.11 -2.55
CA SER A 120 1.94 6.53 -2.18
C SER A 120 3.18 7.37 -2.48
N MET A 121 4.38 6.79 -2.41
CA MET A 121 5.63 7.50 -2.72
C MET A 121 5.80 7.69 -4.23
N TYR A 122 5.58 6.64 -5.01
CA TYR A 122 5.71 6.62 -6.47
C TYR A 122 4.56 7.32 -7.21
N GLU A 123 3.45 7.57 -6.50
CA GLU A 123 2.28 8.31 -6.97
C GLU A 123 2.20 9.73 -6.38
N SER A 124 3.23 10.16 -5.64
CA SER A 124 3.41 11.53 -5.12
C SER A 124 2.34 12.04 -4.15
N TRP A 125 1.50 11.18 -3.58
CA TRP A 125 0.48 11.57 -2.59
C TRP A 125 0.80 11.16 -1.15
N ARG A 126 2.03 10.74 -0.84
CA ARG A 126 2.44 10.45 0.54
C ARG A 126 2.25 11.69 1.43
N VAL A 127 1.60 11.50 2.58
CA VAL A 127 1.29 12.57 3.55
C VAL A 127 2.10 12.48 4.83
N SER A 128 2.55 11.27 5.18
CA SER A 128 2.94 11.02 6.56
C SER A 128 4.23 10.22 6.70
N LYS A 129 5.03 10.61 7.70
CA LYS A 129 6.23 9.92 8.12
C LYS A 129 5.88 8.67 8.97
N PRO A 130 6.69 7.59 8.91
CA PRO A 130 7.85 7.44 8.04
C PRO A 130 7.44 7.32 6.57
N LEU A 131 8.29 7.81 5.66
CA LEU A 131 8.14 7.57 4.22
C LEU A 131 8.36 6.07 4.01
N VAL A 132 7.36 5.39 3.45
CA VAL A 132 7.42 3.95 3.16
C VAL A 132 7.27 3.80 1.66
N CYS A 133 8.30 3.26 1.02
CA CYS A 133 8.29 2.93 -0.39
C CYS A 133 7.83 1.48 -0.56
N ASP A 134 6.88 1.23 -1.45
CA ASP A 134 6.41 -0.12 -1.73
C ASP A 134 6.91 -0.53 -3.12
N LEU A 135 7.64 -1.63 -3.18
CA LEU A 135 8.18 -2.21 -4.41
C LEU A 135 7.68 -3.65 -4.50
N ILE A 136 7.28 -4.03 -5.71
CA ILE A 136 6.94 -5.40 -6.05
C ILE A 136 8.02 -5.98 -6.96
N ILE A 137 8.31 -7.25 -6.78
CA ILE A 137 9.36 -7.96 -7.51
C ILE A 137 8.71 -9.16 -8.21
N PRO A 138 8.45 -9.07 -9.52
CA PRO A 138 7.91 -10.20 -10.26
C PRO A 138 8.91 -11.34 -10.31
N PHE A 139 8.44 -12.57 -10.12
CA PHE A 139 9.27 -13.76 -10.29
C PHE A 139 8.54 -14.84 -11.09
N ALA A 140 9.32 -15.67 -11.77
CA ALA A 140 8.86 -16.76 -12.63
C ALA A 140 9.67 -18.03 -12.32
N PRO A 141 9.05 -19.22 -12.39
CA PRO A 141 9.74 -20.46 -12.10
C PRO A 141 10.75 -20.76 -13.23
N PRO A 142 11.80 -21.55 -12.95
CA PRO A 142 12.74 -21.98 -13.99
C PRO A 142 12.04 -22.74 -15.11
N GLU A 143 12.59 -22.74 -16.32
CA GLU A 143 12.14 -23.68 -17.35
C GLU A 143 12.40 -25.12 -16.91
N PRO A 144 11.51 -26.09 -17.22
CA PRO A 144 10.30 -25.99 -18.07
C PRO A 144 8.99 -25.73 -17.29
N TYR A 145 9.07 -25.21 -16.07
CA TYR A 145 7.88 -24.94 -15.25
C TYR A 145 7.19 -23.64 -15.67
N ARG A 146 5.89 -23.55 -15.43
CA ARG A 146 5.10 -22.34 -15.67
C ARG A 146 4.07 -22.17 -14.56
N PHE A 147 3.70 -20.93 -14.30
CA PHE A 147 2.53 -20.64 -13.48
C PHE A 147 1.28 -20.58 -14.35
N SER A 148 0.24 -21.31 -13.95
CA SER A 148 -1.11 -21.16 -14.50
C SER A 148 -2.09 -20.69 -13.44
N PHE A 149 -3.21 -20.14 -13.88
CA PHE A 149 -4.06 -19.31 -13.02
C PHE A 149 -5.51 -19.80 -13.03
N GLN A 150 -6.07 -19.97 -11.84
CA GLN A 150 -7.49 -20.24 -11.63
C GLN A 150 -8.13 -19.04 -10.94
N LEU A 151 -8.73 -18.14 -11.73
CA LEU A 151 -9.44 -16.97 -11.20
C LEU A 151 -10.83 -17.35 -10.69
N TRP A 152 -11.19 -16.86 -9.50
CA TRP A 152 -12.59 -16.95 -9.07
C TRP A 152 -13.40 -15.85 -9.74
N ARG A 153 -14.31 -16.26 -10.63
CA ARG A 153 -15.28 -15.37 -11.28
C ARG A 153 -16.68 -15.69 -10.75
N GLY A 154 -17.37 -14.69 -10.21
CA GLY A 154 -18.79 -14.78 -9.83
C GLY A 154 -19.10 -15.37 -8.44
N PRO A 155 -20.39 -15.38 -8.05
CA PRO A 155 -20.85 -15.83 -6.73
C PRO A 155 -20.88 -17.36 -6.68
N VAL A 156 -19.70 -17.99 -6.68
CA VAL A 156 -19.61 -19.42 -6.42
C VAL A 156 -19.71 -19.64 -4.92
N ASN A 157 -20.65 -20.50 -4.52
CA ASN A 157 -20.80 -20.96 -3.15
C ASN A 157 -19.42 -21.36 -2.57
N GLY A 158 -18.99 -20.67 -1.51
CA GLY A 158 -17.73 -20.97 -0.83
C GLY A 158 -16.59 -19.97 -1.04
N VAL A 159 -16.80 -18.82 -1.69
CA VAL A 159 -15.81 -17.71 -1.69
C VAL A 159 -16.01 -16.82 -0.47
N PRO A 160 -15.04 -16.72 0.47
CA PRO A 160 -15.13 -15.83 1.61
C PRO A 160 -15.28 -14.35 1.22
N SER A 161 -16.19 -13.71 1.94
CA SER A 161 -16.54 -12.29 1.93
C SER A 161 -15.30 -11.37 1.82
N GLY A 162 -15.06 -10.79 0.63
CA GLY A 162 -13.96 -9.84 0.39
C GLY A 162 -13.00 -10.21 -0.76
N ARG A 163 -13.15 -11.38 -1.38
CA ARG A 163 -12.21 -11.96 -2.38
C ARG A 163 -12.59 -11.73 -3.84
N GLN A 164 -13.16 -10.57 -4.17
CA GLN A 164 -13.38 -10.19 -5.57
C GLN A 164 -12.02 -9.81 -6.19
N ALA A 165 -11.65 -10.43 -7.32
CA ALA A 165 -10.30 -10.44 -7.91
C ALA A 165 -9.25 -11.20 -7.08
N SER A 166 -9.52 -12.47 -6.78
CA SER A 166 -8.52 -13.40 -6.25
C SER A 166 -8.52 -14.70 -7.06
N GLY A 167 -7.46 -15.49 -6.94
CA GLY A 167 -7.34 -16.77 -7.63
C GLY A 167 -6.36 -17.70 -6.97
N ARG A 168 -6.22 -18.89 -7.54
CA ARG A 168 -5.15 -19.84 -7.20
C ARG A 168 -4.11 -19.85 -8.31
N ILE A 169 -2.87 -20.12 -7.92
CA ILE A 169 -1.74 -20.25 -8.83
C ILE A 169 -1.29 -21.70 -8.76
N LEU A 170 -1.23 -22.34 -9.91
CA LEU A 170 -0.80 -23.71 -10.09
C LEU A 170 0.60 -23.71 -10.69
N LEU A 171 1.48 -24.54 -10.16
CA LEU A 171 2.79 -24.80 -10.75
C LEU A 171 2.65 -25.97 -11.74
N ASP A 172 2.67 -25.66 -13.03
CA ASP A 172 2.61 -26.65 -14.09
C ASP A 172 4.02 -27.00 -14.57
N SER A 173 4.28 -28.29 -14.79
CA SER A 173 5.46 -28.76 -15.51
C SER A 173 5.09 -28.98 -16.97
N ALA A 174 5.75 -28.30 -17.90
CA ALA A 174 5.51 -28.50 -19.34
C ALA A 174 5.86 -29.92 -19.83
N ILE A 175 6.46 -30.76 -18.98
CA ILE A 175 6.82 -32.16 -19.27
C ILE A 175 5.60 -33.09 -19.15
N GLU A 176 4.64 -32.80 -18.27
CA GLU A 176 3.50 -33.71 -18.03
C GLU A 176 2.50 -33.78 -19.19
N ASN A 177 2.43 -32.72 -20.02
CA ASN A 177 1.61 -32.71 -21.24
C ASN A 177 2.27 -33.39 -22.45
N LYS A 178 3.41 -34.08 -22.27
CA LYS A 178 3.94 -35.07 -23.21
C LYS A 178 3.86 -36.48 -22.62
N THR A 179 2.65 -36.94 -22.35
CA THR A 179 2.35 -38.35 -22.13
C THR A 179 2.54 -39.16 -23.42
N SER A 180 3.79 -39.48 -23.76
CA SER A 180 4.16 -40.77 -24.35
C SER A 180 5.70 -40.92 -24.47
N CYS A 181 6.47 -40.88 -23.39
CA CYS A 181 7.65 -41.74 -23.43
C CYS A 181 7.26 -43.13 -22.94
N LEU A 182 7.33 -44.11 -23.84
CA LEU A 182 7.17 -45.54 -23.54
C LEU A 182 8.32 -46.10 -22.65
N CYS A 183 9.24 -45.23 -22.19
CA CYS A 183 10.38 -45.53 -21.34
C CYS A 183 10.05 -46.35 -20.08
N ARG A 184 8.85 -46.20 -19.51
CA ARG A 184 8.40 -46.93 -18.30
C ARG A 184 7.71 -48.27 -18.60
N MET A 185 7.35 -48.52 -19.86
CA MET A 185 6.68 -49.76 -20.28
C MET A 185 7.65 -50.80 -20.86
N ALA A 186 8.83 -50.37 -21.31
CA ALA A 186 9.95 -51.26 -21.51
C ALA A 186 10.78 -51.25 -20.22
N ASN A 187 11.18 -52.42 -19.71
CA ASN A 187 12.32 -52.54 -18.81
C ASN A 187 13.60 -52.71 -19.67
N PRO A 188 14.22 -51.66 -20.24
CA PRO A 188 15.62 -51.80 -20.61
C PRO A 188 16.42 -51.82 -19.29
N GLY A 189 17.48 -52.62 -19.24
CA GLY A 189 18.32 -52.77 -18.05
C GLY A 189 18.78 -51.41 -17.47
N GLU A 190 19.15 -51.44 -16.19
CA GLU A 190 19.32 -50.31 -15.26
C GLU A 190 20.30 -49.18 -15.71
N ASP A 191 20.87 -49.24 -16.92
CA ASP A 191 21.88 -48.30 -17.44
C ASP A 191 21.47 -47.51 -18.70
N MET A 192 20.22 -47.60 -19.19
CA MET A 192 19.75 -46.74 -20.29
C MET A 192 18.99 -45.50 -19.81
N LEU A 193 19.71 -44.37 -19.70
CA LEU A 193 19.12 -43.06 -19.43
C LEU A 193 18.34 -42.56 -20.65
N CYS A 194 17.06 -42.19 -20.45
CA CYS A 194 16.30 -41.49 -21.47
C CYS A 194 16.92 -40.10 -21.68
N LEU A 195 17.49 -39.84 -22.87
CA LEU A 195 18.05 -38.53 -23.23
C LEU A 195 17.03 -37.38 -23.17
N LEU A 196 15.73 -37.68 -23.10
CA LEU A 196 14.63 -36.72 -22.94
C LEU A 196 14.21 -36.54 -21.46
N HIS A 197 14.47 -37.50 -20.58
CA HIS A 197 14.12 -37.46 -19.16
C HIS A 197 15.31 -37.91 -18.31
N GLY A 198 16.14 -36.95 -17.89
CA GLY A 198 17.18 -37.22 -16.90
C GLY A 198 16.59 -37.40 -15.49
N PRO A 199 17.14 -38.28 -14.63
CA PRO A 199 16.70 -38.47 -13.24
C PRO A 199 16.72 -37.17 -12.40
N HIS A 200 17.55 -36.21 -12.78
CA HIS A 200 17.62 -34.89 -12.15
C HIS A 200 16.36 -34.02 -12.34
N THR A 201 15.57 -34.27 -13.39
CA THR A 201 14.41 -33.41 -13.71
C THR A 201 13.28 -33.64 -12.72
N MET A 202 12.92 -34.90 -12.47
CA MET A 202 11.91 -35.31 -11.46
C MET A 202 12.31 -34.90 -10.04
N ALA A 203 13.60 -34.97 -9.70
CA ALA A 203 14.10 -34.51 -8.40
C ALA A 203 13.95 -32.99 -8.22
N LYS A 204 14.19 -32.20 -9.28
CA LYS A 204 13.99 -30.75 -9.28
C LYS A 204 12.50 -30.36 -9.16
N VAL A 205 11.57 -31.14 -9.74
CA VAL A 205 10.11 -30.93 -9.59
C VAL A 205 9.74 -30.98 -8.11
N ASN A 206 10.12 -32.08 -7.43
CA ASN A 206 9.84 -32.25 -6.02
C ASN A 206 10.48 -31.17 -5.16
N ILE A 207 11.68 -30.69 -5.48
CA ILE A 207 12.33 -29.61 -4.72
C ILE A 207 11.54 -28.29 -4.87
N LEU A 208 11.13 -27.92 -6.09
CA LEU A 208 10.41 -26.67 -6.34
C LEU A 208 8.99 -26.69 -5.75
N GLU A 209 8.29 -27.82 -5.87
CA GLU A 209 6.98 -28.02 -5.25
C GLU A 209 7.08 -27.97 -3.72
N ASN A 210 8.08 -28.64 -3.12
CA ASN A 210 8.30 -28.58 -1.67
C ASN A 210 8.68 -27.16 -1.21
N LEU A 211 9.32 -26.37 -2.08
CA LEU A 211 9.78 -25.02 -1.78
C LEU A 211 8.65 -23.98 -1.82
N LEU A 212 7.73 -24.06 -2.79
CA LEU A 212 6.72 -23.01 -3.04
C LEU A 212 5.27 -23.45 -2.88
N CYS A 213 4.97 -24.74 -3.00
CA CYS A 213 3.59 -25.23 -3.01
C CYS A 213 3.12 -25.67 -1.62
N SER A 214 1.79 -25.68 -1.44
CA SER A 214 1.16 -26.28 -0.26
C SER A 214 1.37 -27.78 -0.28
N LYS A 215 1.65 -28.38 0.89
CA LYS A 215 2.00 -29.80 1.04
C LYS A 215 1.00 -30.71 0.32
N GLY A 216 1.50 -31.57 -0.56
CA GLY A 216 0.70 -32.55 -1.31
C GLY A 216 -0.24 -31.93 -2.36
N THR A 217 -0.01 -30.68 -2.75
CA THR A 217 -0.78 -30.02 -3.82
C THR A 217 0.13 -29.22 -4.74
N PRO A 218 -0.20 -29.07 -6.03
CA PRO A 218 0.57 -28.24 -6.96
C PRO A 218 0.25 -26.74 -6.84
N TYR A 219 -0.54 -26.32 -5.85
CA TYR A 219 -0.91 -24.92 -5.65
C TYR A 219 0.11 -24.16 -4.82
N LEU A 220 0.50 -22.97 -5.29
CA LEU A 220 1.42 -22.09 -4.56
C LEU A 220 0.82 -21.66 -3.21
N ALA A 221 1.62 -21.80 -2.18
CA ALA A 221 1.34 -21.38 -0.82
C ALA A 221 1.99 -20.02 -0.56
N LYS A 222 1.22 -19.03 -0.08
CA LYS A 222 1.76 -17.70 0.25
C LYS A 222 2.87 -17.81 1.28
N GLU A 223 2.67 -18.60 2.33
CA GLU A 223 3.67 -18.78 3.38
C GLU A 223 4.98 -19.34 2.84
N GLN A 224 4.92 -20.28 1.89
CA GLN A 224 6.09 -20.92 1.32
C GLN A 224 6.87 -19.95 0.43
N VAL A 225 6.16 -19.21 -0.43
CA VAL A 225 6.75 -18.14 -1.24
C VAL A 225 7.38 -17.05 -0.35
N ILE A 226 6.68 -16.63 0.70
CA ILE A 226 7.17 -15.65 1.68
C ILE A 226 8.45 -16.15 2.37
N LYS A 227 8.45 -17.40 2.85
CA LYS A 227 9.62 -18.01 3.52
C LYS A 227 10.81 -18.13 2.57
N TRP A 228 10.58 -18.65 1.36
CA TRP A 228 11.61 -18.73 0.33
C TRP A 228 12.21 -17.35 0.03
N PHE A 229 11.37 -16.35 -0.21
CA PHE A 229 11.82 -15.00 -0.52
C PHE A 229 12.61 -14.39 0.64
N GLN A 230 12.18 -14.61 1.88
CA GLN A 230 12.90 -14.17 3.08
C GLN A 230 14.31 -14.76 3.16
N ILE A 231 14.45 -16.06 2.91
CA ILE A 231 15.75 -16.74 2.92
C ILE A 231 16.64 -16.16 1.81
N ALA A 232 16.09 -16.04 0.60
CA ALA A 232 16.82 -15.56 -0.56
C ALA A 232 17.32 -14.12 -0.38
N ILE A 233 16.47 -13.21 0.10
CA ILE A 233 16.85 -11.81 0.33
C ILE A 233 17.84 -11.66 1.49
N THR A 234 17.77 -12.51 2.51
CA THR A 234 18.71 -12.51 3.63
C THR A 234 20.10 -12.94 3.17
N LYS A 235 20.17 -13.98 2.31
CA LYS A 235 21.43 -14.41 1.68
C LYS A 235 22.01 -13.32 0.77
N ALA A 236 21.17 -12.71 -0.06
CA ALA A 236 21.57 -11.60 -0.93
C ALA A 236 22.15 -10.43 -0.13
N TRP A 237 21.51 -10.04 0.97
CA TRP A 237 22.04 -9.03 1.88
C TRP A 237 23.39 -9.45 2.47
N GLY A 238 23.55 -10.71 2.89
CA GLY A 238 24.83 -11.23 3.38
C GLY A 238 25.98 -11.02 2.39
N GLN A 239 25.72 -11.19 1.08
CA GLN A 239 26.72 -11.00 0.03
C GLN A 239 27.15 -9.54 -0.15
N ILE A 240 26.23 -8.58 -0.03
CA ILE A 240 26.53 -7.15 -0.33
C ILE A 240 26.63 -6.27 0.93
N SER A 241 26.37 -6.81 2.11
CA SER A 241 26.37 -6.06 3.38
C SER A 241 27.67 -5.28 3.61
N HIS A 242 28.81 -5.84 3.20
CA HIS A 242 30.12 -5.21 3.31
C HIS A 242 30.30 -3.93 2.48
N LYS A 243 29.44 -3.69 1.48
CA LYS A 243 29.48 -2.49 0.63
C LYS A 243 28.84 -1.26 1.29
N TYR A 244 28.08 -1.45 2.37
CA TYR A 244 27.26 -0.39 2.95
C TYR A 244 27.62 -0.10 4.39
N GLU A 245 27.63 1.18 4.75
CA GLU A 245 27.84 1.66 6.11
C GLU A 245 26.52 1.91 6.88
N PHE A 246 25.50 1.11 6.60
CA PHE A 246 24.22 1.17 7.30
C PHE A 246 23.78 -0.22 7.76
N GLU A 247 22.88 -0.24 8.74
CA GLU A 247 22.26 -1.47 9.22
C GLU A 247 20.95 -1.72 8.49
N LEU A 248 20.75 -2.95 7.99
CA LEU A 248 19.49 -3.42 7.44
C LEU A 248 18.77 -4.31 8.45
N THR A 249 17.51 -4.00 8.73
CA THR A 249 16.66 -4.77 9.66
C THR A 249 15.38 -5.23 8.97
N PHE A 250 15.00 -6.49 9.23
CA PHE A 250 13.74 -7.09 8.78
C PHE A 250 12.67 -6.87 9.85
N ARG A 251 11.68 -6.01 9.55
CA ARG A 251 10.76 -5.48 10.56
C ARG A 251 9.65 -6.45 10.96
N ASN A 252 9.28 -7.38 10.09
CA ASN A 252 8.10 -8.22 10.29
C ASN A 252 8.31 -9.61 9.68
N LEU A 253 8.22 -10.65 10.51
CA LEU A 253 8.32 -12.05 10.06
C LEU A 253 7.18 -12.47 9.11
N ARG A 254 5.99 -11.84 9.23
CA ARG A 254 4.85 -12.07 8.33
C ARG A 254 4.91 -11.24 7.05
N SER A 255 5.85 -10.31 6.98
CA SER A 255 6.10 -9.45 5.82
C SER A 255 7.60 -9.33 5.63
N PRO A 256 8.29 -10.39 5.17
CA PRO A 256 9.74 -10.47 5.11
C PRO A 256 10.35 -9.37 4.23
N GLY A 257 9.56 -8.84 3.30
CA GLY A 257 9.90 -7.65 2.53
C GLY A 257 9.99 -6.34 3.29
N ALA A 258 9.54 -6.26 4.54
CA ALA A 258 9.47 -5.02 5.29
C ALA A 258 10.84 -4.64 5.85
N LEU A 259 11.61 -3.89 5.06
CA LEU A 259 12.97 -3.50 5.35
C LEU A 259 13.02 -2.13 6.06
N LYS A 260 13.99 -2.00 6.97
CA LYS A 260 14.37 -0.73 7.58
C LYS A 260 15.88 -0.59 7.52
N VAL A 261 16.33 0.45 6.83
CA VAL A 261 17.71 0.90 6.79
C VAL A 261 17.92 1.94 7.88
N ARG A 262 18.95 1.76 8.71
CA ARG A 262 19.38 2.72 9.73
C ARG A 262 20.80 3.18 9.41
N PHE A 263 20.94 4.47 9.10
CA PHE A 263 22.23 5.10 8.87
C PHE A 263 22.93 5.44 10.20
N ARG A 264 24.25 5.59 10.17
CA ARG A 264 25.04 6.09 11.34
C ARG A 264 24.55 7.44 11.86
N SER A 265 23.96 8.27 10.99
CA SER A 265 23.33 9.54 11.37
C SER A 265 22.05 9.41 12.20
N GLY A 266 21.57 8.19 12.46
CA GLY A 266 20.29 7.91 13.12
C GLY A 266 19.08 8.04 12.21
N LYS A 267 19.25 8.56 10.98
CA LYS A 267 18.17 8.58 9.98
C LYS A 267 17.75 7.16 9.63
N THR A 268 16.46 6.97 9.40
CA THR A 268 15.90 5.68 9.00
C THR A 268 15.08 5.80 7.74
N ILE A 269 15.29 4.87 6.81
CA ILE A 269 14.47 4.71 5.61
C ILE A 269 13.78 3.36 5.70
N ILE A 270 12.50 3.34 5.35
CA ILE A 270 11.67 2.16 5.42
C ILE A 270 11.11 1.90 4.03
N PHE A 271 11.17 0.65 3.59
CA PHE A 271 10.57 0.24 2.33
C PHE A 271 10.17 -1.23 2.38
N ASN A 272 9.26 -1.62 1.50
CA ASN A 272 8.73 -2.96 1.40
C ASN A 272 9.10 -3.57 0.04
N LEU A 273 9.70 -4.77 0.03
CA LEU A 273 9.95 -5.58 -1.15
C LEU A 273 9.02 -6.80 -1.15
N ALA A 274 8.01 -6.83 -2.02
CA ALA A 274 7.07 -7.95 -2.07
C ALA A 274 7.32 -8.83 -3.31
N PRO A 275 7.53 -10.15 -3.14
CA PRO A 275 7.55 -11.06 -4.28
C PRO A 275 6.12 -11.17 -4.85
N VAL A 276 6.00 -11.05 -6.16
CA VAL A 276 4.70 -11.11 -6.85
C VAL A 276 4.76 -12.02 -8.07
N ILE A 277 3.62 -12.56 -8.45
CA ILE A 277 3.49 -13.37 -9.67
C ILE A 277 2.71 -12.55 -10.69
N ARG A 278 3.29 -12.34 -11.88
CA ARG A 278 2.60 -11.67 -12.98
C ARG A 278 1.44 -12.53 -13.46
N PHE A 279 0.26 -11.92 -13.61
CA PHE A 279 -0.88 -12.58 -14.24
C PHE A 279 -0.76 -12.47 -15.76
N GLU A 280 -0.42 -13.60 -16.39
CA GLU A 280 -0.23 -13.71 -17.85
C GLU A 280 0.74 -12.61 -18.36
N ASP A 281 0.51 -12.07 -19.56
CA ASP A 281 1.30 -10.98 -20.14
C ASP A 281 0.69 -9.60 -19.80
N SER A 282 0.33 -9.39 -18.52
CA SER A 282 -0.33 -8.16 -18.07
C SER A 282 0.36 -7.53 -16.85
N ASP A 283 0.11 -6.24 -16.59
CA ASP A 283 0.58 -5.56 -15.38
C ASP A 283 -0.34 -5.77 -14.15
N ALA A 284 -1.06 -6.90 -14.11
CA ALA A 284 -1.78 -7.37 -12.93
C ALA A 284 -0.91 -8.40 -12.22
N TYR A 285 -0.88 -8.33 -10.88
CA TYR A 285 0.05 -9.14 -10.09
C TYR A 285 -0.65 -9.81 -8.93
N PHE A 286 -0.42 -11.10 -8.75
CA PHE A 286 -0.81 -11.78 -7.51
C PHE A 286 0.16 -11.42 -6.39
N VAL A 287 -0.40 -11.03 -5.25
CA VAL A 287 0.37 -10.60 -4.09
C VAL A 287 0.10 -11.51 -2.90
N SER A 288 1.11 -11.77 -2.08
CA SER A 288 0.98 -12.67 -0.94
C SER A 288 0.15 -12.10 0.22
N GLN A 289 0.07 -10.77 0.31
CA GLN A 289 -0.71 -10.06 1.32
C GLN A 289 -1.08 -8.66 0.84
N PHE A 290 -2.31 -8.25 1.11
CA PHE A 290 -2.68 -6.83 1.19
C PHE A 290 -2.77 -6.41 2.65
N THR A 291 -2.57 -5.12 2.93
CA THR A 291 -2.68 -4.51 4.26
C THR A 291 -4.10 -4.52 4.86
N SER A 292 -5.00 -5.39 4.39
CA SER A 292 -6.36 -5.53 4.90
C SER A 292 -6.40 -6.62 5.98
N ASN A 293 -6.81 -6.23 7.18
CA ASN A 293 -6.93 -7.02 8.41
C ASN A 293 -7.95 -8.19 8.35
N VAL A 294 -8.27 -8.71 7.18
CA VAL A 294 -9.19 -9.85 7.07
C VAL A 294 -8.37 -11.11 7.27
N ASN A 295 -8.66 -11.82 8.35
CA ASN A 295 -8.08 -13.11 8.72
C ASN A 295 -8.24 -14.06 7.52
N ASP A 296 -7.14 -14.27 6.78
CA ASP A 296 -7.19 -14.92 5.48
C ASP A 296 -7.19 -16.44 5.69
N SER A 297 -8.33 -17.09 5.41
CA SER A 297 -8.54 -18.51 5.76
C SER A 297 -7.85 -19.51 4.84
N SER A 298 -7.16 -19.09 3.77
CA SER A 298 -6.53 -20.00 2.82
C SER A 298 -5.18 -19.48 2.32
N ASP A 299 -4.14 -20.28 2.56
CA ASP A 299 -2.76 -20.01 2.15
C ASP A 299 -2.58 -20.05 0.62
N THR A 300 -3.48 -20.72 -0.11
CA THR A 300 -3.43 -20.85 -1.58
C THR A 300 -4.28 -19.79 -2.31
N CYS A 301 -4.90 -18.86 -1.58
CA CYS A 301 -5.83 -17.86 -2.11
C CYS A 301 -5.14 -16.53 -2.42
N TRP A 302 -4.65 -16.32 -3.63
CA TRP A 302 -3.87 -15.12 -3.98
C TRP A 302 -4.76 -13.96 -4.44
N PRO A 303 -4.75 -12.80 -3.78
CA PRO A 303 -5.41 -11.59 -4.29
C PRO A 303 -4.63 -10.96 -5.44
N LEU A 304 -5.35 -10.37 -6.40
CA LEU A 304 -4.77 -9.60 -7.50
C LEU A 304 -4.61 -8.13 -7.12
N SER A 305 -3.49 -7.57 -7.53
CA SER A 305 -3.16 -6.16 -7.45
C SER A 305 -3.16 -5.52 -8.84
N PHE A 306 -3.82 -4.37 -8.93
CA PHE A 306 -3.82 -3.52 -10.11
C PHE A 306 -3.05 -2.22 -9.85
N ALA A 307 -2.19 -2.17 -8.84
CA ALA A 307 -1.48 -0.96 -8.42
C ALA A 307 -0.65 -0.33 -9.56
N VAL A 308 -0.07 -1.13 -10.45
CA VAL A 308 0.67 -0.64 -11.63
C VAL A 308 -0.27 0.08 -12.60
N TYR A 309 -1.46 -0.49 -12.88
CA TYR A 309 -2.49 0.18 -13.68
C TYR A 309 -3.03 1.42 -13.00
N GLU A 310 -3.20 1.43 -11.68
CA GLU A 310 -3.65 2.62 -10.94
C GLU A 310 -2.64 3.76 -11.05
N LYS A 311 -1.35 3.45 -10.87
CA LYS A 311 -0.24 4.41 -11.07
C LYS A 311 -0.25 4.95 -12.50
N ARG A 312 -0.41 4.07 -13.49
CA ARG A 312 -0.50 4.45 -14.91
C ARG A 312 -1.71 5.33 -15.18
N LEU A 313 -2.88 5.00 -14.64
CA LEU A 313 -4.10 5.79 -14.75
C LEU A 313 -3.92 7.17 -14.14
N LEU A 314 -3.40 7.25 -12.91
CA LEU A 314 -3.16 8.52 -12.25
C LEU A 314 -2.19 9.40 -13.05
N LYS A 315 -1.10 8.81 -13.56
CA LYS A 315 -0.14 9.51 -14.43
C LYS A 315 -0.78 9.97 -15.75
N TYR A 316 -1.62 9.14 -16.36
CA TYR A 316 -2.34 9.47 -17.59
C TYR A 316 -3.31 10.64 -17.38
N LEU A 317 -4.10 10.58 -16.31
CA LEU A 317 -5.07 11.63 -15.99
C LEU A 317 -4.36 12.93 -15.60
N ALA A 318 -3.31 12.87 -14.79
CA ALA A 318 -2.54 14.04 -14.37
C ALA A 318 -1.97 14.85 -15.54
N LYS A 319 -1.52 14.19 -16.62
CA LYS A 319 -1.03 14.85 -17.85
C LYS A 319 -2.11 15.68 -18.57
N ARG A 320 -3.39 15.43 -18.28
CA ARG A 320 -4.53 16.10 -18.91
C ARG A 320 -5.14 17.18 -18.02
N LEU A 321 -4.69 17.29 -16.77
CA LEU A 321 -5.14 18.31 -15.83
C LEU A 321 -4.39 19.63 -16.06
N PRO A 322 -4.97 20.77 -15.61
CA PRO A 322 -4.25 22.04 -15.60
C PRO A 322 -2.94 21.97 -14.81
N GLU A 323 -2.01 22.85 -15.16
CA GLU A 323 -0.83 23.10 -14.34
C GLU A 323 -1.23 23.42 -12.90
N ASN A 324 -0.49 22.90 -11.93
CA ASN A 324 -0.77 23.06 -10.49
C ASN A 324 -2.16 22.57 -10.04
N SER A 325 -2.72 21.56 -10.72
CA SER A 325 -4.00 20.96 -10.33
C SER A 325 -4.03 20.44 -8.88
N CYS A 326 -5.20 20.52 -8.24
CA CYS A 326 -5.36 20.27 -6.81
C CYS A 326 -5.55 18.79 -6.43
N HIS A 327 -5.70 17.89 -7.41
CA HIS A 327 -6.10 16.48 -7.20
C HIS A 327 -5.27 15.71 -6.15
N ILE A 328 -3.94 15.76 -6.23
CA ILE A 328 -3.06 15.14 -5.23
C ILE A 328 -3.19 15.82 -3.87
N ARG A 329 -3.31 17.16 -3.85
CA ARG A 329 -3.47 17.93 -2.61
C ARG A 329 -4.76 17.55 -1.88
N CYS A 330 -5.86 17.38 -2.63
CA CYS A 330 -7.14 16.91 -2.08
C CYS A 330 -7.01 15.53 -1.43
N LEU A 331 -6.39 14.57 -2.14
CA LEU A 331 -6.18 13.23 -1.57
C LEU A 331 -5.30 13.28 -0.32
N GLN A 332 -4.25 14.09 -0.34
CA GLN A 332 -3.34 14.25 0.79
C GLN A 332 -4.06 14.82 2.03
N ILE A 333 -4.91 15.83 1.85
CA ILE A 333 -5.73 16.41 2.94
C ILE A 333 -6.65 15.33 3.55
N VAL A 334 -7.40 14.60 2.73
CA VAL A 334 -8.33 13.58 3.25
C VAL A 334 -7.57 12.42 3.92
N CYS A 335 -6.42 12.02 3.38
CA CYS A 335 -5.55 11.03 4.02
C CYS A 335 -4.99 11.51 5.36
N PHE A 336 -4.64 12.80 5.48
CA PHE A 336 -4.22 13.39 6.75
C PHE A 336 -5.34 13.30 7.80
N LEU A 337 -6.54 13.75 7.43
CA LEU A 337 -7.72 13.73 8.31
C LEU A 337 -8.00 12.31 8.79
N HIS A 338 -8.01 11.35 7.86
CA HIS A 338 -8.19 9.94 8.18
C HIS A 338 -7.13 9.43 9.17
N LYS A 339 -5.85 9.74 8.94
CA LYS A 339 -4.76 9.34 9.84
C LYS A 339 -4.94 9.94 11.24
N LYS A 340 -5.30 11.22 11.34
CA LYS A 340 -5.52 11.89 12.63
C LYS A 340 -6.71 11.28 13.36
N GLN A 341 -7.81 11.03 12.67
CA GLN A 341 -8.96 10.35 13.26
C GLN A 341 -8.59 8.94 13.74
N THR A 342 -7.87 8.15 12.95
CA THR A 342 -7.38 6.82 13.36
C THR A 342 -6.48 6.87 14.60
N GLY A 343 -5.77 7.97 14.84
CA GLY A 343 -5.03 8.18 16.09
C GLY A 343 -5.92 8.44 17.31
N LEU A 344 -7.16 8.90 17.11
CA LEU A 344 -8.13 9.20 18.17
C LEU A 344 -9.06 8.01 18.46
N THR A 345 -9.58 7.36 17.43
CA THR A 345 -10.60 6.30 17.54
C THR A 345 -10.04 4.90 17.33
N GLY A 346 -8.78 4.78 16.92
CA GLY A 346 -8.17 3.51 16.55
C GLY A 346 -8.39 3.15 15.08
N LYS A 347 -7.94 1.93 14.71
CA LYS A 347 -8.03 1.43 13.34
C LYS A 347 -9.46 1.06 13.00
N THR A 348 -9.90 1.41 11.80
CA THR A 348 -11.20 1.04 11.27
C THR A 348 -11.04 0.38 9.91
N SER A 349 -12.13 -0.15 9.36
CA SER A 349 -12.12 -0.75 8.03
C SER A 349 -11.88 0.28 6.91
N LEU A 350 -11.97 1.58 7.19
CA LEU A 350 -11.67 2.63 6.21
C LEU A 350 -10.16 2.66 5.98
N SER A 351 -9.73 2.30 4.78
CA SER A 351 -8.34 2.45 4.33
C SER A 351 -8.16 3.66 3.41
N VAL A 352 -6.90 4.07 3.28
CA VAL A 352 -6.45 5.06 2.29
C VAL A 352 -6.74 4.62 0.84
N TYR A 353 -6.80 3.32 0.60
CA TYR A 353 -7.15 2.76 -0.71
C TYR A 353 -8.59 3.13 -1.13
N HIS A 354 -9.54 3.19 -0.19
CA HIS A 354 -10.90 3.67 -0.48
C HIS A 354 -10.89 5.15 -0.89
N LEU A 355 -10.11 5.99 -0.21
CA LEU A 355 -9.96 7.41 -0.53
C LEU A 355 -9.35 7.62 -1.91
N LYS A 356 -8.29 6.84 -2.24
CA LYS A 356 -7.69 6.82 -3.57
C LYS A 356 -8.69 6.38 -4.64
N SER A 357 -9.48 5.34 -4.36
CA SER A 357 -10.51 4.85 -5.28
C SER A 357 -11.58 5.91 -5.56
N ALA A 358 -12.02 6.66 -4.54
CA ALA A 358 -12.92 7.78 -4.70
C ALA A 358 -12.32 8.90 -5.58
N LEU A 359 -11.05 9.27 -5.35
CA LEU A 359 -10.36 10.24 -6.20
C LEU A 359 -10.33 9.78 -7.67
N LEU A 360 -9.97 8.52 -7.93
CA LEU A 360 -9.90 7.99 -9.30
C LEU A 360 -11.26 8.03 -10.01
N HIS A 361 -12.36 7.70 -9.31
CA HIS A 361 -13.71 7.85 -9.85
C HIS A 361 -14.03 9.31 -10.19
N LEU A 362 -13.71 10.24 -9.29
CA LEU A 362 -13.93 11.67 -9.53
C LEU A 362 -13.09 12.21 -10.68
N LEU A 363 -11.84 11.75 -10.85
CA LEU A 363 -10.97 12.14 -11.96
C LEU A 363 -11.46 11.62 -13.31
N LEU A 364 -12.12 10.45 -13.33
CA LEU A 364 -12.74 9.89 -14.53
C LEU A 364 -14.08 10.56 -14.88
N ASP A 365 -14.77 11.15 -13.90
CA ASP A 365 -16.11 11.72 -14.05
C ASP A 365 -16.10 13.23 -14.31
N LYS A 366 -15.24 14.00 -13.62
CA LYS A 366 -15.19 15.46 -13.70
C LYS A 366 -14.29 15.95 -14.85
N ARG A 367 -14.54 17.17 -15.33
CA ARG A 367 -13.74 17.77 -16.40
C ARG A 367 -12.37 18.18 -15.86
N PRO A 368 -11.30 18.17 -16.68
CA PRO A 368 -9.98 18.58 -16.22
C PRO A 368 -9.90 19.98 -15.57
N LEU A 369 -10.61 20.97 -16.11
CA LEU A 369 -10.63 22.33 -15.58
C LEU A 369 -11.20 22.43 -14.15
N ASP A 370 -12.06 21.49 -13.78
CA ASP A 370 -12.67 21.42 -12.45
C ASP A 370 -11.62 21.04 -11.37
N TRP A 371 -10.41 20.63 -11.76
CA TRP A 371 -9.28 20.32 -10.88
C TRP A 371 -8.25 21.44 -10.76
N SER A 372 -8.57 22.65 -11.22
CA SER A 372 -7.69 23.81 -11.02
C SER A 372 -7.39 24.04 -9.52
N SER A 373 -6.24 24.65 -9.23
CA SER A 373 -5.81 24.96 -7.85
C SER A 373 -6.86 25.74 -7.04
N ASN A 374 -7.68 26.55 -7.72
CA ASN A 374 -8.74 27.36 -7.11
C ASN A 374 -9.92 26.55 -6.55
N HIS A 375 -10.04 25.26 -6.90
CA HIS A 375 -11.13 24.40 -6.46
C HIS A 375 -10.72 23.40 -5.37
N LEU A 376 -9.58 23.61 -4.70
CA LEU A 376 -9.02 22.69 -3.70
C LEU A 376 -10.06 22.25 -2.64
N GLU A 377 -10.78 23.22 -2.05
CA GLU A 377 -11.82 22.99 -1.04
C GLU A 377 -12.97 22.13 -1.59
N ASN A 378 -13.54 22.53 -2.73
CA ASN A 378 -14.65 21.84 -3.38
C ASN A 378 -14.27 20.42 -3.78
N ARG A 379 -13.05 20.21 -4.30
CA ARG A 379 -12.56 18.90 -4.71
C ARG A 379 -12.22 18.00 -3.51
N ALA A 380 -11.76 18.56 -2.39
CA ALA A 380 -11.59 17.80 -1.14
C ALA A 380 -12.95 17.37 -0.56
N CYS A 381 -13.94 18.28 -0.56
CA CYS A 381 -15.33 17.98 -0.17
C CYS A 381 -15.96 16.90 -1.07
N ASP A 382 -15.75 16.97 -2.39
CA ASP A 382 -16.24 15.96 -3.33
C ASP A 382 -15.74 14.54 -2.97
N ILE A 383 -14.48 14.39 -2.55
CA ILE A 383 -13.94 13.09 -2.12
C ILE A 383 -14.67 12.58 -0.86
N LEU A 384 -14.85 13.45 0.13
CA LEU A 384 -15.55 13.09 1.37
C LEU A 384 -17.02 12.71 1.10
N GLU A 385 -17.70 13.50 0.28
CA GLU A 385 -19.08 13.21 -0.14
C GLU A 385 -19.19 11.90 -0.91
N PHE A 386 -18.24 11.62 -1.81
CA PHE A 386 -18.23 10.38 -2.57
C PHE A 386 -18.17 9.18 -1.63
N ILE A 387 -17.25 9.20 -0.66
CA ILE A 387 -17.14 8.14 0.36
C ILE A 387 -18.42 8.03 1.19
N LEU A 388 -19.01 9.14 1.62
CA LEU A 388 -20.26 9.13 2.37
C LEU A 388 -21.41 8.51 1.57
N LYS A 389 -21.56 8.91 0.30
CA LYS A 389 -22.58 8.36 -0.61
C LYS A 389 -22.35 6.86 -0.82
N SER A 390 -21.10 6.43 -0.99
CA SER A 390 -20.72 5.02 -1.07
C SER A 390 -21.01 4.25 0.21
N LEU A 391 -20.75 4.84 1.39
CA LEU A 391 -21.07 4.24 2.68
C LEU A 391 -22.58 4.01 2.83
N ARG A 392 -23.40 5.02 2.55
CA ARG A 392 -24.88 4.91 2.60
C ARG A 392 -25.41 3.79 1.71
N LYS A 393 -24.81 3.62 0.52
CA LYS A 393 -25.15 2.53 -0.41
C LYS A 393 -24.49 1.20 -0.08
N LYS A 394 -23.54 1.17 0.87
CA LYS A 394 -22.62 0.04 1.13
C LYS A 394 -21.93 -0.46 -0.15
N GLU A 395 -21.67 0.48 -1.07
CA GLU A 395 -21.14 0.20 -2.40
C GLU A 395 -20.08 1.23 -2.77
N LEU A 396 -18.84 0.74 -2.92
CA LEU A 396 -17.72 1.47 -3.49
C LEU A 396 -17.11 0.59 -4.57
N ARG A 397 -17.40 0.88 -5.84
CA ARG A 397 -16.84 0.12 -6.97
C ARG A 397 -15.34 0.33 -7.08
N HIS A 398 -14.60 -0.70 -7.45
CA HIS A 398 -13.18 -0.60 -7.78
C HIS A 398 -13.01 0.36 -8.96
N ALA A 399 -12.00 1.24 -8.92
CA ALA A 399 -11.83 2.29 -9.93
C ALA A 399 -11.52 1.76 -11.33
N LEU A 400 -10.84 0.61 -11.41
CA LEU A 400 -10.43 -0.03 -12.67
C LEU A 400 -11.35 -1.18 -13.16
N ILE A 401 -11.69 -2.12 -12.28
CA ILE A 401 -12.35 -3.38 -12.67
C ILE A 401 -13.85 -3.17 -12.87
N GLY A 402 -14.36 -3.62 -14.01
CA GLY A 402 -15.75 -3.38 -14.40
C GLY A 402 -16.07 -1.92 -14.69
N ASN A 403 -15.05 -1.10 -15.00
CA ASN A 403 -15.22 0.33 -15.27
C ASN A 403 -14.88 0.67 -16.74
N SER A 404 -15.91 0.78 -17.57
CA SER A 404 -15.79 1.14 -18.99
C SER A 404 -15.32 2.58 -19.25
N ARG A 405 -15.26 3.44 -18.22
CA ARG A 405 -14.75 4.81 -18.33
C ARG A 405 -13.22 4.88 -18.35
N VAL A 406 -12.54 3.79 -18.00
CA VAL A 406 -11.07 3.77 -18.00
C VAL A 406 -10.56 3.84 -19.45
N PRO A 407 -9.64 4.77 -19.77
CA PRO A 407 -9.08 4.88 -21.11
C PRO A 407 -8.37 3.59 -21.57
N LYS A 408 -8.49 3.26 -22.86
CA LYS A 408 -7.88 2.04 -23.43
C LYS A 408 -6.35 2.08 -23.37
N GLU A 409 -5.77 3.27 -23.39
CA GLU A 409 -4.33 3.54 -23.31
C GLU A 409 -3.69 3.08 -21.99
N ILE A 410 -4.51 2.79 -20.97
CA ILE A 410 -4.01 2.19 -19.72
C ILE A 410 -3.61 0.73 -19.93
N GLY A 411 -4.11 0.07 -20.98
CA GLY A 411 -3.72 -1.28 -21.36
C GLY A 411 -4.26 -2.37 -20.43
N ILE A 412 -5.37 -2.11 -19.74
CA ILE A 412 -6.01 -3.12 -18.87
C ILE A 412 -6.61 -4.21 -19.78
N PRO A 413 -6.40 -5.50 -19.47
CA PRO A 413 -6.98 -6.60 -20.22
C PRO A 413 -8.51 -6.46 -20.35
N PRO A 414 -9.10 -6.70 -21.54
CA PRO A 414 -10.53 -6.54 -21.78
C PRO A 414 -11.41 -7.35 -20.82
N SER A 415 -10.92 -8.52 -20.38
CA SER A 415 -11.58 -9.37 -19.41
C SER A 415 -11.83 -8.68 -18.06
N PHE A 416 -10.93 -7.79 -17.62
CA PHE A 416 -11.09 -7.03 -16.39
C PHE A 416 -11.97 -5.79 -16.55
N ILE A 417 -11.99 -5.16 -17.72
CA ILE A 417 -12.89 -4.04 -18.03
C ILE A 417 -14.35 -4.52 -18.14
N ALA A 418 -14.56 -5.69 -18.76
CA ALA A 418 -15.88 -6.29 -18.95
C ALA A 418 -16.37 -7.11 -17.73
N ALA A 419 -15.54 -7.27 -16.69
CA ALA A 419 -15.91 -7.99 -15.49
C ALA A 419 -17.03 -7.29 -14.71
N GLU A 420 -17.73 -8.04 -13.86
CA GLU A 420 -18.67 -7.46 -12.90
C GLU A 420 -17.93 -6.46 -11.98
N PRO A 421 -18.47 -5.24 -11.77
CA PRO A 421 -17.83 -4.23 -10.92
C PRO A 421 -17.59 -4.75 -9.51
N ILE A 422 -16.32 -4.69 -9.08
CA ILE A 422 -15.92 -5.16 -7.76
C ILE A 422 -16.33 -4.14 -6.69
N ASN A 423 -17.07 -4.56 -5.66
CA ASN A 423 -17.46 -3.69 -4.56
C ASN A 423 -16.47 -3.81 -3.39
N LEU A 424 -15.64 -2.78 -3.20
CA LEU A 424 -14.69 -2.66 -2.10
C LEU A 424 -15.38 -2.61 -0.72
N PHE A 425 -16.64 -2.17 -0.66
CA PHE A 425 -17.47 -2.15 0.55
C PHE A 425 -18.31 -3.42 0.74
N ARG A 426 -18.07 -4.48 -0.03
CA ARG A 426 -18.74 -5.77 0.16
C ARG A 426 -18.66 -6.31 1.61
N PRO A 427 -17.55 -6.19 2.35
CA PRO A 427 -17.51 -6.57 3.77
C PRO A 427 -18.53 -5.80 4.64
N LEU A 428 -18.82 -4.54 4.33
CA LEU A 428 -19.78 -3.71 5.05
C LEU A 428 -21.23 -4.12 4.77
N ALA A 429 -21.50 -4.60 3.55
CA ALA A 429 -22.79 -5.17 3.19
C ALA A 429 -23.07 -6.48 3.96
N LEU A 430 -22.02 -7.25 4.25
CA LEU A 430 -22.13 -8.56 4.88
C LEU A 430 -22.00 -8.50 6.42
N GLN A 431 -21.28 -7.52 6.96
CA GLN A 431 -20.99 -7.43 8.40
C GLN A 431 -21.42 -6.07 8.96
N LYS A 432 -22.54 -6.07 9.71
CA LYS A 432 -23.15 -4.85 10.26
C LYS A 432 -22.21 -4.06 11.18
N HIS A 433 -21.41 -4.74 12.00
CA HIS A 433 -20.49 -4.08 12.93
C HIS A 433 -19.37 -3.29 12.21
N LEU A 434 -18.82 -3.83 11.11
CA LEU A 434 -17.82 -3.12 10.31
C LEU A 434 -18.41 -1.85 9.68
N TYR A 435 -19.67 -1.93 9.24
CA TYR A 435 -20.39 -0.78 8.70
C TYR A 435 -20.59 0.29 9.77
N THR A 436 -21.11 -0.05 10.95
CA THR A 436 -21.38 0.93 12.02
C THR A 436 -20.11 1.59 12.52
N GLU A 437 -19.03 0.82 12.69
CA GLU A 437 -17.71 1.34 13.09
C GLU A 437 -17.14 2.28 12.02
N MET A 438 -17.18 1.88 10.74
CA MET A 438 -16.68 2.73 9.65
C MET A 438 -17.51 4.01 9.49
N GLU A 439 -18.85 3.91 9.57
CA GLU A 439 -19.75 5.05 9.45
C GLU A 439 -19.50 6.06 10.59
N LYS A 440 -19.46 5.58 11.84
CA LYS A 440 -19.19 6.43 13.00
C LYS A 440 -17.84 7.13 12.86
N HIS A 441 -16.78 6.37 12.55
CA HIS A 441 -15.44 6.91 12.33
C HIS A 441 -15.40 7.97 11.25
N PHE A 442 -16.08 7.72 10.11
CA PHE A 442 -16.10 8.66 8.99
C PHE A 442 -16.87 9.94 9.35
N ARG A 443 -18.02 9.83 10.02
CA ARG A 443 -18.79 11.00 10.48
C ARG A 443 -18.01 11.84 11.48
N GLU A 444 -17.33 11.21 12.43
CA GLU A 444 -16.47 11.92 13.39
C GLU A 444 -15.27 12.58 12.70
N MET A 445 -14.64 11.90 11.73
CA MET A 445 -13.56 12.48 10.92
C MET A 445 -14.01 13.76 10.21
N VAL A 446 -15.20 13.74 9.58
CA VAL A 446 -15.76 14.92 8.88
C VAL A 446 -16.12 16.02 9.88
N ARG A 447 -16.76 15.67 11.01
CA ARG A 447 -17.12 16.63 12.07
C ARG A 447 -15.89 17.33 12.66
N ASN A 448 -14.79 16.59 12.84
CA ASN A 448 -13.55 17.10 13.43
C ASN A 448 -12.64 17.80 12.42
N ALA A 449 -12.94 17.74 11.11
CA ALA A 449 -12.03 18.18 10.06
C ALA A 449 -11.60 19.64 10.22
N ALA A 450 -12.53 20.55 10.49
CA ALA A 450 -12.25 21.97 10.66
C ALA A 450 -11.28 22.24 11.81
N VAL A 451 -11.58 21.65 12.98
CA VAL A 451 -10.78 21.80 14.20
C VAL A 451 -9.38 21.22 13.98
N LEU A 452 -9.28 20.07 13.31
CA LEU A 452 -8.02 19.45 12.96
C LEU A 452 -7.22 20.26 11.93
N ILE A 453 -7.86 21.05 11.07
CA ILE A 453 -7.15 21.89 10.10
C ILE A 453 -6.71 23.20 10.76
N GLN A 454 -7.57 23.81 11.59
CA GLN A 454 -7.27 25.03 12.33
C GLN A 454 -6.17 24.82 13.38
N LEU A 455 -6.21 23.73 14.15
CA LEU A 455 -5.18 23.41 15.16
C LEU A 455 -3.80 23.22 14.51
N TYR A 456 -3.76 22.83 13.24
CA TYR A 456 -2.56 22.71 12.45
C TYR A 456 -2.44 23.87 11.44
N SER A 457 -3.06 25.01 11.70
CA SER A 457 -2.91 26.25 10.93
C SER A 457 -2.75 27.40 11.92
N PRO A 458 -1.55 27.64 12.49
CA PRO A 458 -1.37 28.79 13.37
C PRO A 458 -1.72 30.06 12.60
N HIS A 459 -2.59 30.89 13.18
CA HIS A 459 -3.04 32.16 12.62
C HIS A 459 -1.88 32.93 11.97
N LEU A 460 -2.06 33.34 10.71
CA LEU A 460 -1.32 34.46 10.16
C LEU A 460 -1.57 35.65 11.10
N PRO A 461 -0.56 36.29 11.71
CA PRO A 461 -0.76 37.58 12.35
C PRO A 461 -1.22 38.53 11.26
N GLY A 462 -2.51 38.90 11.30
CA GLY A 462 -3.08 39.94 10.47
C GLY A 462 -2.26 41.21 10.64
N GLY A 463 -1.99 41.87 9.51
CA GLY A 463 -1.21 43.08 9.45
C GLY A 463 -1.73 44.13 10.44
N ASN A 464 -0.84 44.49 11.37
CA ASN A 464 -0.64 45.82 11.93
C ASN A 464 0.54 45.71 12.90
N ALA A 465 1.75 45.57 12.35
CA ALA A 465 2.95 45.88 13.11
C ALA A 465 3.11 47.41 13.14
N PRO A 466 3.29 48.04 14.32
CA PRO A 466 3.61 49.47 14.37
C PRO A 466 4.96 49.70 13.68
N GLN A 467 5.01 50.73 12.82
CA GLN A 467 6.25 51.22 12.24
C GLN A 467 7.27 51.51 13.34
N PHE A 468 8.26 50.63 13.51
CA PHE A 468 9.50 51.02 14.16
C PHE A 468 10.38 51.68 13.10
N ARG A 469 10.52 53.01 13.24
CA ARG A 469 11.47 53.81 12.48
C ARG A 469 12.86 53.23 12.65
N SER A 470 13.50 52.95 11.51
CA SER A 470 14.94 52.79 11.43
C SER A 470 15.58 54.12 11.82
N THR A 471 16.32 54.13 12.92
CA THR A 471 17.40 55.07 13.16
C THR A 471 18.68 54.26 13.30
N ASP A 472 19.65 54.70 12.51
CA ASP A 472 21.04 54.34 12.41
C ASP A 472 21.67 53.69 13.65
N LEU A 473 22.53 52.70 13.39
CA LEU A 473 23.90 52.67 13.91
C LEU A 473 24.72 51.61 13.15
N ASN A 474 25.53 52.14 12.23
CA ASN A 474 26.77 51.54 11.76
C ASN A 474 27.68 51.13 12.93
N HIS A 475 28.48 50.08 12.71
CA HIS A 475 29.75 49.62 13.33
C HIS A 475 29.62 48.10 13.49
N GLY A 476 30.14 47.25 12.61
CA GLY A 476 31.53 47.16 12.20
C GLY A 476 32.29 46.23 13.15
N CYS A 477 32.48 44.95 12.79
CA CYS A 477 33.70 44.19 13.10
C CYS A 477 33.72 42.81 12.43
N HIS A 478 34.79 42.59 11.67
CA HIS A 478 35.27 41.33 11.12
C HIS A 478 35.79 40.39 12.22
N LEU A 479 35.49 39.09 12.09
CA LEU A 479 36.46 38.00 11.90
C LEU A 479 35.73 36.69 11.60
#